data_AF-A0A183TEU2-F1
#
_entry.id   AF-A0A183TEU2-F1
#
_cell.length_a   1.000
_cell.length_b   1.000
_cell.length_c   1.000
_cell.angle_alpha   90.00
_cell.angle_beta   90.00
_cell.angle_gamma   90.00
#
_symmetry.space_group_name_H-M   'P 1'
#
loop_
_entity.id
_entity.type
_entity.pdbx_description
1 polymer ?
#
loop_
_entity_poly.entity_id
_entity_poly.type
_entity_poly.pdbx_seq_one_letter_code
_entity_poly.pdbx_strand_id
1 'polypeptide(L)'
;MDTLKTTLKQLQINPANWLDLAGNRPAWRRTVRLGAAIYDDNRIAAAKAKMAARNSPAPRVNAAHDQALLTCPRCQRNFRARIGLDEHLQTHCNNNPTTSTSANPHSYSPPRASLAPIQPLTPS
;
A
#
# COMPACT_ATOMS: atom_id res chain seq x y z
N MET A 1 -26.67 -12.32 12.02
CA MET A 1 -26.25 -11.79 13.34
C MET A 1 -26.51 -10.30 13.34
N ASP A 2 -27.20 -9.78 14.35
CA ASP A 2 -27.65 -8.40 14.36
C ASP A 2 -26.50 -7.44 14.72
N THR A 3 -26.23 -6.47 13.84
CA THR A 3 -25.12 -5.49 13.99
C THR A 3 -25.23 -4.71 15.31
N LEU A 4 -26.45 -4.45 15.78
CA LEU A 4 -26.73 -3.71 17.01
C LEU A 4 -26.20 -4.43 18.25
N LYS A 5 -26.48 -5.72 18.44
CA LYS A 5 -25.98 -6.49 19.59
C LYS A 5 -24.46 -6.55 19.59
N THR A 6 -23.82 -6.58 18.41
CA THR A 6 -22.36 -6.53 18.29
C THR A 6 -21.81 -5.17 18.74
N THR A 7 -22.38 -4.06 18.26
CA THR A 7 -21.91 -2.72 18.66
C THR A 7 -22.17 -2.44 20.13
N LEU A 8 -23.31 -2.86 20.68
CA LEU A 8 -23.58 -2.74 22.13
C LEU A 8 -22.55 -3.50 22.96
N LYS A 9 -22.23 -4.75 22.58
CA LYS A 9 -21.17 -5.52 23.25
C LYS A 9 -19.80 -4.84 23.17
N GLN A 10 -19.45 -4.25 22.02
CA GLN A 10 -18.19 -3.51 21.86
C GLN A 10 -18.12 -2.29 22.78
N LEU A 11 -19.24 -1.63 23.01
CA LEU A 11 -19.36 -0.50 23.94
C LEU A 11 -19.56 -0.94 25.41
N GLN A 12 -19.45 -2.23 25.72
CA GLN A 12 -19.72 -2.81 27.03
C GLN A 12 -21.14 -2.56 27.56
N ILE A 13 -22.11 -2.39 26.66
CA ILE A 13 -23.53 -2.25 26.99
C ILE A 13 -24.18 -3.63 26.89
N ASN A 14 -24.86 -4.06 27.94
CA ASN A 14 -25.52 -5.36 27.96
C ASN A 14 -26.74 -5.35 27.00
N PRO A 15 -26.76 -6.21 25.97
CA PRO A 15 -27.88 -6.27 25.02
C PRO A 15 -29.21 -6.75 25.62
N ALA A 16 -29.23 -7.26 26.85
CA ALA A 16 -30.47 -7.64 27.53
C ALA A 16 -31.14 -6.45 28.25
N ASN A 17 -30.41 -5.38 28.58
CA ASN A 17 -30.91 -4.25 29.36
C ASN A 17 -30.85 -2.89 28.64
N TRP A 18 -30.35 -2.85 27.40
CA TRP A 18 -30.14 -1.59 26.67
C TRP A 18 -31.43 -0.77 26.50
N LEU A 19 -32.60 -1.42 26.41
CA LEU A 19 -33.89 -0.74 26.23
C LEU A 19 -34.31 0.03 27.48
N ASP A 20 -34.15 -0.59 28.67
CA ASP A 20 -34.37 0.07 29.97
C ASP A 20 -33.39 1.24 30.14
N LEU A 21 -32.12 1.02 29.82
CA LEU A 21 -31.09 2.06 29.88
C LEU A 21 -31.39 3.22 28.92
N ALA A 22 -31.91 2.94 27.72
CA ALA A 22 -32.28 3.95 26.74
C ALA A 22 -33.46 4.81 27.19
N GLY A 23 -34.36 4.28 28.01
CA GLY A 23 -35.44 5.03 28.66
C GLY A 23 -34.91 6.11 29.60
N ASN A 24 -33.78 5.88 30.26
CA ASN A 24 -33.10 6.87 31.09
C ASN A 24 -32.06 7.66 30.29
N ARG A 25 -32.51 8.74 29.63
CA ARG A 25 -31.68 9.54 28.71
C ARG A 25 -30.34 10.02 29.32
N PRO A 26 -30.27 10.52 30.57
CA PRO A 26 -29.00 10.83 31.22
C PRO A 26 -28.08 9.63 31.43
N ALA A 27 -28.62 8.49 31.89
CA ALA A 27 -27.83 7.27 32.09
C ALA A 27 -27.30 6.73 30.76
N TRP A 28 -28.14 6.66 29.73
CA TRP A 28 -27.75 6.26 28.38
C TRP A 28 -26.55 7.05 27.84
N ARG A 29 -26.59 8.39 27.93
CA ARG A 29 -25.48 9.24 27.46
C ARG A 29 -24.17 8.97 28.20
N ARG A 30 -24.23 8.73 29.52
CA ARG A 30 -23.04 8.43 30.32
C ARG A 30 -22.45 7.09 29.91
N THR A 31 -23.27 6.05 29.82
CA THR A 31 -22.82 4.70 29.48
C THR A 31 -22.25 4.63 28.07
N VAL A 32 -22.91 5.22 27.08
CA VAL A 32 -22.40 5.26 25.70
C VAL A 32 -21.06 6.00 25.61
N ARG A 33 -20.92 7.13 26.31
CA ARG A 33 -19.67 7.91 26.32
C ARG A 33 -18.52 7.13 26.95
N LEU A 34 -18.77 6.46 28.08
CA LEU A 34 -17.79 5.60 28.73
C LEU A 34 -17.40 4.42 27.84
N GLY A 35 -18.39 3.73 27.27
CA GLY A 35 -18.18 2.61 26.36
C GLY A 35 -17.37 3.00 25.13
N ALA A 36 -17.64 4.18 24.56
CA ALA A 36 -16.91 4.71 23.41
C ALA A 36 -15.44 5.01 23.75
N ALA A 37 -15.17 5.66 24.90
CA ALA A 37 -13.81 5.94 25.34
C ALA A 37 -12.99 4.64 25.50
N ILE A 38 -13.57 3.64 26.17
CA ILE A 38 -12.89 2.35 26.34
C ILE A 38 -12.68 1.63 25.00
N TYR A 39 -13.68 1.66 24.11
CA TYR A 39 -13.57 1.07 22.78
C TYR A 39 -12.45 1.72 21.95
N ASP A 40 -12.34 3.04 21.99
CA ASP A 40 -11.29 3.78 21.28
C ASP A 40 -9.91 3.49 21.86
N ASP A 41 -9.75 3.47 23.19
CA ASP A 41 -8.50 3.10 23.87
C ASP A 41 -8.03 1.69 23.48
N ASN A 42 -8.96 0.73 23.49
CA ASN A 42 -8.70 -0.65 23.07
C ASN A 42 -8.28 -0.72 21.60
N ARG A 43 -8.92 0.06 20.72
CA ARG A 43 -8.59 0.09 19.29
C ARG A 43 -7.18 0.66 19.05
N ILE A 44 -6.80 1.70 19.79
CA ILE A 44 -5.45 2.29 19.74
C ILE A 44 -4.41 1.28 20.27
N ALA A 45 -4.67 0.66 21.42
CA ALA A 45 -3.78 -0.35 22.01
C ALA A 45 -3.57 -1.54 21.06
N ALA A 46 -4.65 -2.05 20.45
CA ALA A 46 -4.58 -3.13 19.48
C ALA A 46 -3.79 -2.73 18.21
N ALA A 47 -3.97 -1.51 17.71
CA ALA A 47 -3.18 -1.01 16.58
C ALA A 47 -1.68 -0.93 16.92
N LYS A 48 -1.34 -0.42 18.11
CA LYS A 48 0.04 -0.39 18.62
C LYS A 48 0.64 -1.78 18.74
N ALA A 49 -0.10 -2.75 19.29
CA ALA A 49 0.34 -4.13 19.40
C ALA A 49 0.61 -4.76 18.01
N LYS A 50 -0.28 -4.53 17.03
CA LYS A 50 -0.08 -5.00 15.65
C LYS A 50 1.15 -4.37 14.99
N MET A 51 1.39 -3.09 15.21
CA MET A 51 2.58 -2.41 14.70
C MET A 51 3.86 -2.95 15.34
N ALA A 52 3.87 -3.17 16.66
CA ALA A 52 4.99 -3.77 17.36
C ALA A 52 5.27 -5.20 16.88
N ALA A 53 4.23 -6.02 16.66
CA ALA A 53 4.38 -7.37 16.13
C ALA A 53 5.02 -7.36 14.72
N ARG A 54 4.60 -6.45 13.84
CA ARG A 54 5.18 -6.32 12.49
C ARG A 54 6.65 -5.84 12.51
N ASN A 55 6.99 -4.94 13.42
CA ASN A 55 8.35 -4.39 13.54
C ASN A 55 9.28 -5.24 14.41
N SER A 56 8.75 -6.25 15.11
CA SER A 56 9.59 -7.20 15.82
C SER A 56 10.56 -7.86 14.84
N PRO A 57 11.82 -8.12 15.24
CA PRO A 57 12.74 -8.90 14.45
C PRO A 57 12.18 -10.32 14.30
N ALA A 58 11.37 -10.55 13.27
CA ALA A 58 11.15 -11.89 12.78
C ALA A 58 12.53 -12.48 12.46
N PRO A 59 12.74 -13.81 12.57
CA PRO A 59 13.83 -14.47 11.90
C PRO A 59 13.72 -14.16 10.41
N ARG A 60 14.33 -13.05 10.01
CA ARG A 60 14.66 -12.82 8.61
C ARG A 60 15.60 -13.95 8.34
N VAL A 61 15.12 -14.92 7.59
CA VAL A 61 15.97 -15.90 6.92
C VAL A 61 16.79 -15.09 5.92
N ASN A 62 17.74 -14.31 6.45
CA ASN A 62 18.84 -13.77 5.69
C ASN A 62 19.74 -14.98 5.48
N ALA A 63 19.29 -15.91 4.63
CA ALA A 63 20.22 -16.62 3.79
C ALA A 63 21.10 -15.52 3.20
N ALA A 64 22.39 -15.61 3.48
CA ALA A 64 23.41 -14.68 3.02
C ALA A 64 23.01 -14.16 1.64
N HIS A 65 22.76 -12.86 1.57
CA HIS A 65 22.38 -12.17 0.37
C HIS A 65 23.62 -12.10 -0.53
N ASP A 66 24.00 -13.24 -1.10
CA ASP A 66 24.39 -13.26 -2.50
C ASP A 66 23.21 -12.61 -3.21
N GLN A 67 23.42 -11.40 -3.71
CA GLN A 67 22.41 -10.69 -4.48
C GLN A 67 22.18 -11.48 -5.76
N ALA A 68 21.39 -12.55 -5.69
CA ALA A 68 21.04 -13.39 -6.80
C ALA A 68 20.17 -12.53 -7.72
N LEU A 69 20.85 -11.87 -8.65
CA LEU A 69 20.22 -11.11 -9.70
C LEU A 69 19.34 -12.08 -10.49
N LEU A 70 18.10 -11.68 -10.69
CA LEU A 70 17.16 -12.44 -11.49
C LEU A 70 17.35 -12.01 -12.94
N THR A 71 17.56 -12.98 -13.83
CA THR A 71 17.90 -12.69 -15.22
C THR A 71 16.71 -12.99 -16.13
N CYS A 72 16.38 -12.06 -17.01
CA CYS A 72 15.40 -12.30 -18.05
C CYS A 72 15.94 -13.34 -19.05
N PRO A 73 15.24 -14.47 -19.30
CA PRO A 73 15.75 -15.53 -20.17
C PRO A 73 15.85 -15.11 -21.65
N ARG A 74 15.19 -14.02 -22.05
CA ARG A 74 15.18 -13.58 -23.45
C ARG A 74 16.26 -12.57 -23.78
N CYS A 75 16.41 -11.54 -22.94
CA CYS A 75 17.31 -10.42 -23.21
C CYS A 75 18.50 -10.38 -22.24
N GLN A 76 18.57 -11.33 -21.30
CA GLN A 76 19.62 -11.45 -20.28
C GLN A 76 19.78 -10.23 -19.36
N ARG A 77 18.77 -9.34 -19.31
CA ARG A 77 18.76 -8.22 -18.38
C ARG A 77 18.59 -8.71 -16.95
N ASN A 78 19.40 -8.17 -16.04
CA ASN A 78 19.38 -8.48 -14.62
C ASN A 78 18.43 -7.57 -13.83
N PHE A 79 17.79 -8.13 -12.80
CA PHE A 79 16.84 -7.45 -11.93
C PHE A 79 17.13 -7.78 -10.47
N ARG A 80 16.97 -6.77 -9.61
CA ARG A 80 17.15 -6.90 -8.15
C ARG A 80 15.89 -7.37 -7.42
N ALA A 81 14.74 -7.33 -8.09
CA ALA A 81 13.45 -7.72 -7.53
C ALA A 81 12.62 -8.48 -8.58
N ARG A 82 11.86 -9.50 -8.12
CA ARG A 82 10.97 -10.30 -8.98
C ARG A 82 9.96 -9.44 -9.72
N ILE A 83 9.36 -8.47 -9.02
CA ILE A 83 8.36 -7.56 -9.60
C ILE A 83 8.90 -6.84 -10.84
N GLY A 84 10.14 -6.36 -10.82
CA GLY A 84 10.75 -5.69 -11.97
C GLY A 84 11.06 -6.64 -13.14
N LEU A 85 11.38 -7.90 -12.85
CA LEU A 85 11.52 -8.92 -13.89
C LEU A 85 10.16 -9.27 -14.51
N ASP A 86 9.12 -9.43 -13.70
CA ASP A 86 7.78 -9.81 -14.14
C ASP A 86 7.17 -8.70 -15.04
N GLU A 87 7.27 -7.44 -14.62
CA GLU A 87 6.85 -6.28 -15.43
C GLU A 87 7.62 -6.19 -16.74
N HIS A 88 8.94 -6.41 -16.70
CA HIS A 88 9.78 -6.43 -17.89
C HIS A 88 9.40 -7.58 -18.84
N LEU A 89 9.14 -8.77 -18.30
CA LEU A 89 8.70 -9.91 -19.09
C LEU A 89 7.38 -9.58 -19.78
N GLN A 90 6.42 -8.98 -19.08
CA GLN A 90 5.12 -8.66 -19.66
C GLN A 90 5.18 -7.64 -20.81
N THR A 91 5.98 -6.58 -20.66
CA THR A 91 5.92 -5.39 -21.54
C THR A 91 6.97 -5.41 -22.65
N HIS A 92 8.16 -5.95 -22.36
CA HIS A 92 9.30 -5.95 -23.27
C HIS A 92 9.69 -7.36 -23.69
N CYS A 93 9.39 -8.36 -22.85
CA CYS A 93 9.85 -9.73 -23.02
C CYS A 93 8.76 -10.79 -23.31
N ASN A 94 7.50 -10.42 -23.54
CA ASN A 94 6.47 -11.37 -23.97
C ASN A 94 6.08 -10.93 -25.37
N ASN A 95 6.77 -11.48 -26.37
CA ASN A 95 6.21 -11.45 -27.71
C ASN A 95 5.11 -12.51 -27.72
N ASN A 96 3.89 -12.16 -27.29
CA ASN A 96 2.74 -12.84 -27.88
C ASN A 96 2.51 -12.21 -29.27
N PRO A 97 2.73 -12.92 -30.38
CA PRO A 97 2.30 -12.44 -31.68
C PRO A 97 0.78 -12.66 -31.80
N THR A 98 -0.05 -11.82 -31.17
CA THR A 98 -1.48 -11.76 -31.54
C THR A 98 -2.04 -10.35 -31.61
N THR A 99 -1.21 -9.33 -31.77
CA THR A 99 -1.71 -8.05 -32.30
C THR A 99 -0.63 -7.33 -33.09
N SER A 100 -0.24 -7.93 -34.22
CA SER A 100 0.16 -7.13 -35.37
C SER A 100 -1.11 -6.57 -35.99
N THR A 101 -1.44 -5.31 -35.69
CA THR A 101 -1.99 -4.32 -36.64
C THR A 101 -1.94 -2.97 -35.95
N SER A 102 -0.86 -2.22 -36.20
CA SER A 102 -0.96 -0.90 -36.78
C SER A 102 0.44 -0.45 -37.18
N ALA A 103 0.57 -0.12 -38.46
CA ALA A 103 1.78 0.34 -39.09
C ALA A 103 2.30 1.65 -38.47
N ASN A 104 3.60 1.76 -38.23
CA ASN A 104 4.55 2.51 -39.09
C ASN A 104 5.93 2.62 -38.39
N PRO A 105 7.08 2.48 -39.10
CA PRO A 105 8.40 2.68 -38.54
C PRO A 105 8.83 4.13 -38.74
N HIS A 106 8.98 4.90 -37.67
CA HIS A 106 9.74 6.15 -37.72
C HIS A 106 10.88 6.10 -36.70
N SER A 107 12.00 5.57 -37.19
CA SER A 107 13.33 5.86 -36.70
C SER A 107 13.52 7.37 -36.65
N TYR A 108 13.68 7.92 -35.45
CA TYR A 108 14.32 9.21 -35.27
C TYR A 108 15.43 9.03 -34.23
N SER A 109 16.64 8.76 -34.73
CA SER A 109 17.85 9.15 -34.00
C SER A 109 17.93 10.67 -33.97
N PRO A 110 18.19 11.31 -32.80
CA PRO A 110 18.47 12.73 -32.77
C PRO A 110 19.92 12.97 -33.25
N PRO A 111 20.16 13.93 -34.16
CA PRO A 111 21.53 14.31 -34.50
C PRO A 111 22.14 15.16 -33.38
N ARG A 112 23.36 14.78 -32.99
CA ARG A 112 24.25 15.54 -32.12
C ARG A 112 24.71 16.81 -32.86
N ALA A 113 24.21 17.97 -32.46
CA ALA A 113 24.76 19.26 -32.87
C ALA A 113 25.52 19.89 -31.70
N SER A 114 26.78 20.25 -31.97
CA SER A 114 27.71 20.96 -31.09
C SER A 114 27.68 22.46 -31.42
N LEU A 115 28.15 23.31 -30.48
CA LEU A 115 28.39 24.78 -30.53
C LEU A 115 27.18 25.64 -30.05
N ALA A 116 27.29 26.68 -29.20
CA ALA A 116 28.35 27.38 -28.48
C ALA A 116 27.66 28.26 -27.36
N PRO A 117 28.38 28.93 -26.43
CA PRO A 117 27.80 29.62 -25.27
C PRO A 117 27.04 30.92 -25.65
N ILE A 118 25.87 31.14 -25.04
CA ILE A 118 25.07 32.37 -25.19
C ILE A 118 25.51 33.41 -24.14
N GLN A 119 25.86 34.62 -24.58
CA GLN A 119 26.16 35.77 -23.72
C GLN A 119 24.87 36.51 -23.29
N PRO A 120 24.83 37.12 -22.09
CA PRO A 120 23.65 37.83 -21.59
C PRO A 120 23.58 39.29 -22.07
N LEU A 121 22.37 39.75 -22.41
CA LEU A 121 22.05 41.17 -22.69
C LEU A 121 21.51 41.85 -21.42
N THR A 122 22.07 43.01 -21.09
CA THR A 122 21.67 43.89 -19.98
C THR A 122 20.43 44.73 -20.33
N PRO A 123 19.54 45.01 -19.36
CA PRO A 123 18.41 45.92 -19.55
C PRO A 123 18.76 47.39 -19.26
N SER A 124 18.00 48.30 -19.86
CA SER A 124 18.08 49.77 -19.69
C SER A 124 17.07 50.29 -18.70
#